data_AF-A0A1C6JX39-F1
#
_entry.id   AF-A0A1C6JX39-F1
#
_cell.length_a   1.000
_cell.length_b   1.000
_cell.length_c   1.000
_cell.angle_alpha   90.00
_cell.angle_beta   90.00
_cell.angle_gamma   90.00
#
_symmetry.space_group_name_H-M   'P 1'
#
loop_
_entity.id
_entity.type
_entity.pdbx_description
1 polymer ?
#
loop_
_entity_poly.entity_id
_entity_poly.type
_entity_poly.pdbx_seq_one_letter_code
_entity_poly.pdbx_strand_id
1 'polypeptide(L)' 'MYDLITNNFQGTNITIALTGLPIVITGEVIGGDGSIITLRLRDGSSVYIESSLIAFFY' A
#
# COMPACT_ATOMS: atom_id res chain seq x y z
N MET A 1 -1.59 -3.30 -10.12
CA MET A 1 -1.96 -2.82 -8.77
C MET A 1 -1.18 -1.59 -8.39
N TYR A 2 0.14 -1.61 -8.59
CA TYR A 2 1.02 -0.45 -8.44
C TYR A 2 0.41 0.86 -9.00
N ASP A 3 0.15 0.93 -10.32
CA ASP A 3 -0.33 2.16 -10.97
C ASP A 3 -1.65 2.68 -10.40
N LEU A 4 -2.56 1.79 -10.02
CA LEU A 4 -3.83 2.18 -9.41
C LEU A 4 -3.57 2.88 -8.07
N ILE A 5 -2.72 2.29 -7.22
CA ILE A 5 -2.45 2.81 -5.88
C ILE A 5 -1.65 4.11 -5.95
N THR A 6 -0.58 4.15 -6.74
CA THR A 6 0.29 5.32 -6.84
C THR A 6 -0.32 6.47 -7.64
N ASN A 7 -1.21 6.23 -8.60
CA ASN A 7 -1.85 7.31 -9.35
C ASN A 7 -3.15 7.81 -8.70
N ASN A 8 -3.95 6.93 -8.11
CA ASN A 8 -5.28 7.30 -7.61
C ASN A 8 -5.33 7.56 -6.10
N PHE A 9 -4.38 7.03 -5.33
CA PHE A 9 -4.41 7.10 -3.87
C PHE A 9 -3.18 7.80 -3.27
N GLN A 10 -2.33 8.43 -4.08
CA GLN A 10 -1.20 9.24 -3.60
C GLN A 10 -1.67 10.30 -2.59
N GLY A 11 -0.96 10.42 -1.47
CA GLY A 11 -1.29 11.33 -0.36
C GLY A 11 -2.55 10.94 0.42
N THR A 12 -3.16 9.80 0.13
CA THR A 12 -4.37 9.32 0.79
C THR A 12 -4.04 8.19 1.75
N ASN A 13 -4.71 8.18 2.91
CA ASN A 13 -4.67 7.03 3.81
C ASN A 13 -5.52 5.89 3.24
N ILE A 14 -4.86 4.76 2.96
CA ILE A 14 -5.53 3.53 2.51
C ILE A 14 -5.30 2.42 3.53
N THR A 15 -6.19 1.43 3.50
CA THR A 15 -6.00 0.15 4.18
C THR A 15 -5.89 -0.93 3.13
N ILE A 16 -4.83 -1.72 3.17
CA ILE A 16 -4.57 -2.81 2.23
C ILE A 16 -4.43 -4.14 2.98
N ALA A 17 -4.95 -5.21 2.37
CA ALA A 17 -4.77 -6.57 2.86
C ALA A 17 -3.58 -7.23 2.17
N LEU A 18 -2.80 -8.00 2.92
CA LEU A 18 -1.67 -8.76 2.38
C LEU A 18 -2.09 -10.19 2.01
N THR A 19 -1.93 -10.56 0.74
CA THR A 19 -2.24 -11.89 0.22
C THR A 19 -1.50 -12.97 1.02
N GLY A 20 -2.23 -14.00 1.46
CA GLY A 20 -1.68 -15.13 2.20
C GLY A 20 -1.46 -14.88 3.69
N LEU A 21 -1.75 -13.68 4.21
CA LEU A 21 -1.64 -13.34 5.62
C LEU A 21 -2.95 -12.71 6.15
N PRO A 22 -3.38 -13.02 7.37
CA PRO A 22 -4.54 -12.38 7.99
C PRO A 22 -4.15 -11.01 8.59
N ILE A 23 -3.48 -10.17 7.79
CA ILE A 23 -2.93 -8.88 8.22
C ILE A 23 -3.41 -7.79 7.25
N VAL A 24 -3.80 -6.65 7.83
CA VAL A 24 -4.06 -5.40 7.09
C VAL A 24 -3.08 -4.33 7.53
N ILE A 25 -2.70 -3.46 6.60
CA ILE A 25 -1.80 -2.33 6.85
C ILE A 25 -2.55 -1.06 6.44
N THR A 26 -2.55 -0.08 7.35
CA THR A 26 -3.14 1.23 7.11
C THR A 26 -2.05 2.29 7.14
N GLY A 27 -1.97 3.09 6.08
CA GLY A 27 -0.98 4.15 5.96
C GLY A 27 -1.26 5.08 4.79
N GLU A 28 -0.54 6.20 4.75
CA GLU A 28 -0.60 7.16 3.65
C GLU A 28 0.25 6.66 2.49
N VAL A 29 -0.29 6.65 1.28
CA VAL A 29 0.50 6.36 0.08
C VAL A 29 1.43 7.55 -0.19
N ILE A 30 2.73 7.36 0.04
CA ILE A 30 3.73 8.42 -0.18
C ILE A 30 4.49 8.26 -1.50
N GLY A 31 4.29 7.14 -2.19
CA GLY A 31 4.81 6.91 -3.53
C GLY A 31 5.04 5.43 -3.78
N GLY A 32 5.93 5.17 -4.73
CA GLY A 32 6.35 3.83 -5.09
C GLY A 32 7.45 3.89 -6.14
N ASP A 33 8.09 2.75 -6.35
CA ASP A 33 9.07 2.54 -7.41
C ASP A 33 8.86 1.15 -8.04
N GLY A 34 8.71 1.11 -9.37
CA GLY A 34 8.46 -0.14 -10.11
C GLY A 34 7.19 -0.86 -9.66
N SER A 35 7.33 -2.01 -8.99
CA SER A 35 6.20 -2.78 -8.44
C SER A 35 6.03 -2.61 -6.93
N ILE A 36 6.82 -1.75 -6.28
CA ILE A 36 6.80 -1.53 -4.84
C ILE A 36 6.02 -0.27 -4.48
N ILE A 37 5.05 -0.39 -3.60
CA ILE A 37 4.30 0.73 -3.01
C ILE A 37 4.90 1.08 -1.66
N THR A 38 5.03 2.37 -1.39
CA THR A 38 5.51 2.88 -0.10
C THR A 38 4.37 3.53 0.67
N LEU A 39 4.10 3.00 1.86
CA LEU A 39 3.14 3.58 2.81
C LEU A 39 3.87 4.22 3.99
N ARG A 40 3.47 5.43 4.39
CA ARG A 40 3.85 6.02 5.67
C ARG A 40 2.81 5.66 6.72
N LEU A 41 3.24 5.00 7.79
CA LEU A 41 2.41 4.62 8.91
C LEU A 41 2.19 5.80 9.87
N ARG A 42 1.27 5.62 10.83
CA ARG A 42 0.92 6.62 11.84
C ARG A 42 2.11 7.02 12.72
N ASP A 43 3.03 6.11 12.99
CA ASP A 43 4.24 6.37 13.78
C ASP A 43 5.36 7.06 12.97
N GLY A 44 5.10 7.36 11.69
CA GLY A 44 6.06 7.99 10.78
C GLY A 44 7.01 7.00 10.10
N SER A 45 6.94 5.70 10.42
CA SER A 45 7.73 4.68 9.74
C SER A 45 7.20 4.43 8.32
N SER A 46 8.08 3.93 7.44
CA SER A 46 7.73 3.56 6.07
C SER A 46 7.65 2.05 5.93
N VAL A 47 6.64 1.56 5.21
CA VAL A 47 6.49 0.17 4.82
C VAL A 47 6.48 0.07 3.31
N TYR A 48 7.22 -0.93 2.80
CA TYR A 48 7.39 -1.20 1.38
C TYR A 48 6.71 -2.50 1.04
N ILE A 49 5.76 -2.45 0.09
CA ILE A 49 4.87 -3.59 -0.21
C ILE A 49 4.89 -3.83 -1.69
N GLU A 50 5.23 -5.06 -2.08
CA GLU A 50 5.18 -5.48 -3.47
C GLU A 50 3.70 -5.57 -3.90
N SER A 51 3.39 -4.96 -5.03
CA SER A 51 2.01 -4.69 -5.44
C SER A 51 1.20 -5.95 -5.81
N SER A 52 1.84 -7.06 -6.14
CA SER A 52 1.18 -8.37 -6.35
C SER A 52 0.74 -9.02 -5.03
N LEU A 53 1.30 -8.58 -3.90
CA LEU A 53 0.89 -9.03 -2.56
C LEU A 53 -0.32 -8.29 -2.00
N ILE A 54 -0.86 -7.32 -2.73
CA ILE A 54 -2.02 -6.53 -2.29
C ILE A 54 -3.29 -7.16 -2.85
N ALA A 55 -4.21 -7.51 -1.95
CA ALA A 55 -5.54 -7.99 -2.31
C ALA A 55 -6.60 -6.90 -2.12
N PHE A 56 -7.47 -6.74 -3.13
CA PHE A 56 -8.75 -6.05 -3.00
C PHE A 56 -9.86 -7.09 -3.09
N PHE A 57 -10.74 -7.10 -2.09
CA PHE A 57 -11.98 -7.87 -2.12
C PHE A 57 -13.11 -6.93 -2.53
N TYR A 58 -13.86 -7.29 -3.56
CA TYR A 58 -15.05 -6.58 -4.02
C TYR A 58 -16.33 -7.24 -3.50
#